data_AF-A0A833G6Z2-F1
#
_entry.id   AF-A0A833G6Z2-F1
#
_cell.length_a   1.000
_cell.length_b   1.000
_cell.length_c   1.000
_cell.angle_alpha   90.00
_cell.angle_beta   90.00
_cell.angle_gamma   90.00
#
_symmetry.space_group_name_H-M   'P 1'
#
loop_
_entity.id
_entity.type
_entity.pdbx_description
1 polymer ?
#
loop_
_entity_poly.entity_id
_entity_poly.type
_entity_poly.pdbx_seq_one_letter_code
_entity_poly.pdbx_strand_id
1 'polypeptide(L)'
;MCGIAGYYGTPRSMLPARPLLGRMVDAIAHRGPDETGIHVEAGAGLGHARLAIIDVASGKQPMANAEGDVVVTFNGEIFNYVELRDDLIARGRVFRTDSDTEVILHAYEEMGPD
;
A
#
# COMPACT_ATOMS: atom_id res chain seq x y z
N MET A 1 3.95 -12.94 6.25
CA MET A 1 2.78 -12.29 5.62
C MET A 1 2.60 -10.94 6.27
N CYS A 2 2.69 -9.84 5.52
CA CYS A 2 2.45 -8.47 5.99
C CYS A 2 1.10 -8.30 6.75
N GLY A 3 0.91 -7.16 7.40
CA GLY A 3 -0.33 -6.72 8.03
C GLY A 3 -0.80 -5.40 7.45
N ILE A 4 -2.11 -5.24 7.30
CA ILE A 4 -2.75 -3.98 6.89
C ILE A 4 -3.66 -3.47 8.00
N ALA A 5 -3.74 -2.14 8.13
CA ALA A 5 -4.64 -1.45 9.04
C ALA A 5 -5.22 -0.23 8.34
N GLY A 6 -6.44 0.18 8.69
CA GLY A 6 -7.00 1.39 8.12
C GLY A 6 -8.38 1.75 8.65
N TYR A 7 -8.82 2.95 8.34
CA TYR A 7 -10.18 3.42 8.60
C TYR A 7 -10.67 4.29 7.44
N TYR A 8 -11.99 4.40 7.33
CA TYR A 8 -12.68 5.33 6.44
C TYR A 8 -13.76 6.09 7.24
N GLY A 9 -13.92 7.38 6.94
CA GLY A 9 -14.71 8.33 7.72
C GLY A 9 -13.97 8.91 8.93
N THR A 10 -14.73 9.57 9.80
CA THR A 10 -14.21 10.15 11.05
C THR A 10 -14.05 9.05 12.11
N PRO A 11 -12.82 8.76 12.58
CA PRO A 11 -12.62 7.75 13.62
C PRO A 11 -13.36 8.14 14.91
N ARG A 12 -14.06 7.18 15.53
CA ARG A 12 -14.63 7.35 16.88
C ARG A 12 -13.56 7.17 17.96
N SER A 13 -12.49 7.95 17.84
CA SER A 13 -11.31 7.89 18.71
C SER A 13 -11.01 9.27 19.26
N MET A 14 -10.53 9.33 20.50
CA MET A 14 -9.98 10.57 21.07
C MET A 14 -8.56 10.86 20.59
N LEU A 15 -7.91 9.86 19.96
CA LEU A 15 -6.57 10.03 19.40
C LEU A 15 -6.64 10.70 18.02
N PRO A 16 -5.65 11.55 17.68
CA PRO A 16 -5.45 11.96 16.31
C PRO A 16 -5.20 10.75 15.39
N ALA A 17 -5.48 10.94 14.09
CA ALA A 17 -5.42 9.89 13.07
C ALA A 17 -4.11 9.09 13.03
N ARG A 18 -2.96 9.76 13.00
CA ARG A 18 -1.64 9.10 12.91
C ARG A 18 -1.32 8.24 14.16
N PRO A 19 -1.45 8.75 15.40
CA PRO A 19 -1.33 7.92 16.61
C PRO A 19 -2.32 6.74 16.67
N LEU A 20 -3.55 6.93 16.20
CA LEU A 20 -4.53 5.84 16.11
C LEU A 20 -4.04 4.72 15.19
N LEU A 21 -3.61 5.06 13.96
CA LEU A 21 -3.06 4.08 13.02
C LEU A 21 -1.78 3.43 13.55
N GLY A 22 -0.92 4.19 14.24
CA GLY A 22 0.26 3.63 14.91
C GLY A 22 -0.11 2.48 15.84
N ARG A 23 -1.10 2.69 16.72
CA ARG A 23 -1.59 1.61 17.59
C ARG A 23 -2.21 0.43 16.84
N MET A 24 -2.89 0.68 15.72
CA MET A 24 -3.46 -0.39 14.89
C MET A 24 -2.36 -1.23 14.24
N VAL A 25 -1.30 -0.58 13.72
CA VAL A 25 -0.12 -1.24 13.13
C VAL A 25 0.68 -1.99 14.19
N ASP A 26 0.92 -1.39 15.36
CA ASP A 26 1.64 -2.03 16.47
C ASP A 26 0.96 -3.31 16.93
N ALA A 27 -0.37 -3.33 16.99
CA ALA A 27 -1.15 -4.51 17.36
C ALA A 27 -0.94 -5.70 16.39
N ILE A 28 -0.51 -5.43 15.16
CA ILE A 28 -0.25 -6.43 14.11
C ILE A 28 1.22 -6.48 13.68
N ALA A 29 2.14 -5.85 14.43
CA ALA A 29 3.55 -5.74 14.06
C ALA A 29 4.24 -7.09 13.85
N HIS A 30 3.80 -8.14 14.57
CA HIS A 30 4.31 -9.50 14.43
C HIS A 30 4.14 -10.10 13.01
N ARG A 31 3.25 -9.53 12.19
CA ARG A 31 3.04 -9.94 10.80
C ARG A 31 4.12 -9.40 9.86
N GLY A 32 4.61 -8.20 10.14
CA GLY A 32 5.59 -7.51 9.31
C GLY A 32 6.65 -6.83 10.17
N PRO A 33 7.67 -7.58 10.61
CA PRO A 33 8.67 -7.08 11.54
C PRO A 33 9.75 -6.19 10.89
N ASP A 34 9.79 -6.11 9.55
CA ASP A 34 10.89 -5.45 8.85
C ASP A 34 10.68 -3.94 8.71
N GLU A 35 9.45 -3.51 8.47
CA GLU A 35 9.13 -2.10 8.27
C GLU A 35 7.66 -1.79 8.61
N THR A 36 7.38 -0.55 8.97
CA THR A 36 6.00 -0.05 9.16
C THR A 36 5.79 1.25 8.39
N GLY A 37 4.58 1.48 7.89
CA GLY A 37 4.21 2.73 7.23
C GLY A 37 2.79 3.18 7.56
N ILE A 38 2.57 4.50 7.49
CA ILE A 38 1.28 5.13 7.78
C ILE A 38 1.06 6.30 6.81
N HIS A 39 -0.08 6.25 6.11
CA HIS A 39 -0.63 7.33 5.30
C HIS A 39 -1.92 7.85 5.93
N VAL A 40 -2.11 9.17 5.98
CA VAL A 40 -3.30 9.82 6.56
C VAL A 40 -3.76 10.93 5.65
N GLU A 41 -5.05 10.96 5.39
CA GLU A 41 -5.73 12.02 4.65
C GLU A 41 -7.05 12.41 5.33
N ALA A 42 -7.76 13.38 4.76
CA ALA A 42 -9.04 13.81 5.28
C ALA A 42 -10.09 12.69 5.11
N GLY A 43 -10.50 12.09 6.23
CA GLY A 43 -11.55 11.07 6.24
C GLY A 43 -11.08 9.66 5.90
N ALA A 44 -9.78 9.42 5.74
CA ALA A 44 -9.25 8.06 5.58
C ALA A 44 -7.83 7.94 6.14
N GLY A 45 -7.40 6.71 6.36
CA GLY A 45 -6.05 6.44 6.80
C GLY A 45 -5.67 4.98 6.59
N LEU A 46 -4.44 4.77 6.15
CA LEU A 46 -3.88 3.46 5.82
C LEU A 46 -2.61 3.22 6.62
N GLY A 47 -2.42 2.00 7.07
CA GLY A 47 -1.27 1.52 7.80
C GLY A 47 -0.80 0.17 7.26
N HIS A 48 0.49 -0.09 7.40
CA HIS A 48 1.12 -1.31 6.91
C HIS A 48 2.22 -1.78 7.87
N ALA A 49 2.25 -3.08 8.16
CA ALA A 49 3.37 -3.79 8.78
C ALA A 49 3.95 -4.74 7.73
N ARG A 50 5.18 -4.51 7.30
CA ARG A 50 5.80 -5.16 6.13
C ARG A 50 6.69 -6.32 6.53
N LEU A 51 6.52 -7.45 5.87
CA LEU A 51 7.53 -8.51 5.76
C LEU A 51 8.11 -8.40 4.34
N ALA A 52 9.38 -8.00 4.23
CA ALA A 52 10.02 -7.66 2.97
C ALA A 52 10.49 -8.93 2.24
N ILE A 53 9.68 -9.42 1.30
CA ILE A 53 9.98 -10.61 0.49
C ILE A 53 10.37 -10.21 -0.94
N ILE A 54 9.51 -9.45 -1.62
CA ILE A 54 9.73 -8.93 -2.98
C ILE A 54 10.10 -7.45 -2.88
N ASP A 55 11.10 -7.05 -3.66
CA ASP A 55 11.66 -5.68 -3.71
C ASP A 55 11.87 -5.07 -2.32
N VAL A 56 12.86 -5.60 -1.60
CA VAL A 56 13.18 -5.20 -0.22
C VAL A 56 13.44 -3.69 -0.11
N ALA A 57 14.05 -3.07 -1.13
CA ALA A 57 14.53 -1.69 -1.07
C ALA A 57 13.44 -0.64 -1.38
N SER A 58 12.60 -0.86 -2.39
CA SER A 58 11.63 0.15 -2.86
C SER A 58 10.17 -0.21 -2.60
N GLY A 59 9.83 -1.43 -2.20
CA GLY A 59 8.45 -1.88 -1.95
C GLY A 59 7.78 -1.35 -0.68
N LYS A 60 8.09 -0.12 -0.24
CA LYS A 60 7.53 0.48 0.97
C LYS A 60 6.04 0.73 0.83
N GLN A 61 5.29 0.49 1.90
CA GLN A 61 3.83 0.64 1.93
C GLN A 61 3.36 1.41 3.18
N PRO A 62 2.25 2.18 3.12
CA PRO A 62 1.38 2.40 1.96
C PRO A 62 2.10 3.08 0.79
N MET A 63 1.85 2.58 -0.42
CA MET A 63 2.49 3.04 -1.66
C MET A 63 1.56 4.01 -2.37
N ALA A 64 2.08 5.17 -2.79
CA ALA A 64 1.33 6.14 -3.58
C ALA A 64 1.73 6.07 -5.05
N ASN A 65 0.84 6.48 -5.96
CA ASN A 65 1.16 6.73 -7.36
C ASN A 65 2.06 7.97 -7.52
N ALA A 66 2.31 8.41 -8.77
CA ALA A 66 3.23 9.53 -9.03
C ALA A 66 2.66 10.87 -8.55
N GLU A 67 1.35 11.05 -8.68
CA GLU A 67 0.59 12.24 -8.34
C GLU A 67 0.29 12.32 -6.83
N GLY A 68 0.29 11.18 -6.14
CA GLY A 68 0.02 11.08 -4.71
C GLY A 68 -1.45 11.07 -4.33
N ASP A 69 -2.36 10.98 -5.31
CA ASP A 69 -3.82 10.96 -5.12
C ASP A 69 -4.41 9.54 -5.06
N VAL A 70 -3.65 8.52 -5.48
CA VAL A 70 -3.99 7.11 -5.28
C VAL A 70 -2.96 6.45 -4.36
N VAL A 71 -3.45 5.84 -3.28
CA VAL A 71 -2.60 5.18 -2.27
C VAL A 71 -3.11 3.77 -1.97
N VAL A 72 -2.21 2.79 -1.99
CA VAL A 72 -2.49 1.38 -1.73
C VAL A 72 -1.77 0.86 -0.49
N THR A 73 -2.42 -0.03 0.25
CA THR A 73 -1.79 -0.95 1.21
C THR A 73 -2.26 -2.35 0.87
N PHE A 74 -1.33 -3.28 0.68
CA PHE A 74 -1.59 -4.60 0.13
C PHE A 74 -0.84 -5.67 0.94
N ASN A 75 -1.54 -6.71 1.37
CA ASN A 75 -0.91 -7.91 1.91
C ASN A 75 -1.21 -9.11 1.01
N GLY A 76 -0.19 -9.58 0.31
CA GLY A 76 -0.23 -10.76 -0.54
C GLY A 76 0.95 -10.73 -1.51
N GLU A 77 0.88 -11.60 -2.51
CA GLU A 77 1.82 -11.65 -3.62
C GLU A 77 1.04 -11.78 -4.93
N ILE A 78 1.29 -10.89 -5.91
CA ILE A 78 0.68 -11.00 -7.24
C ILE A 78 1.59 -11.84 -8.12
N PHE A 79 1.25 -13.11 -8.32
CA PHE A 79 2.15 -14.04 -9.02
C PHE A 79 2.40 -13.69 -10.49
N ASN A 80 1.40 -13.11 -11.17
CA ASN A 80 1.50 -12.70 -12.58
C ASN A 80 1.84 -11.21 -12.74
N TYR A 81 2.52 -10.61 -11.75
CA TYR A 81 2.85 -9.18 -11.79
C TYR A 81 3.81 -8.81 -12.92
N VAL A 82 4.65 -9.75 -13.39
CA VAL A 82 5.56 -9.52 -14.52
C VAL A 82 4.78 -9.29 -15.80
N GLU A 83 3.84 -10.19 -16.10
CA GLU A 83 3.00 -10.10 -17.29
C GLU A 83 2.10 -8.86 -17.24
N LEU A 84 1.50 -8.59 -16.06
CA LEU A 84 0.68 -7.39 -15.88
C LEU A 84 1.50 -6.10 -16.03
N ARG A 85 2.72 -6.07 -15.49
CA ARG A 85 3.64 -4.92 -15.62
C ARG A 85 3.99 -4.68 -17.09
N ASP A 86 4.32 -5.72 -17.83
CA ASP A 86 4.66 -5.61 -19.26
C ASP A 86 3.46 -5.07 -20.07
N ASP A 87 2.25 -5.57 -19.80
CA ASP A 87 1.01 -5.08 -20.42
C ASP A 87 0.74 -3.60 -20.10
N LEU A 88 0.95 -3.19 -18.84
CA LEU A 88 0.76 -1.80 -18.41
C LEU A 88 1.83 -0.86 -19.00
N ILE A 89 3.09 -1.31 -19.09
CA ILE A 89 4.15 -0.56 -19.78
C ILE A 89 3.83 -0.40 -21.27
N ALA A 90 3.30 -1.44 -21.92
CA ALA A 90 2.87 -1.35 -23.32
C ALA A 90 1.74 -0.33 -23.54
N ARG A 91 0.96 -0.02 -22.49
CA ARG A 91 -0.07 1.04 -22.48
C ARG A 91 0.47 2.42 -22.07
N GLY A 92 1.77 2.53 -21.81
CA GLY A 92 2.45 3.80 -21.50
C GLY A 92 2.62 4.10 -20.01
N ARG A 93 2.33 3.15 -19.11
CA ARG A 93 2.57 3.33 -17.67
C ARG A 93 4.06 3.29 -17.35
N VAL A 94 4.50 4.09 -16.38
CA VAL A 94 5.90 4.19 -15.94
C VAL A 94 6.01 3.70 -14.49
N PHE A 95 6.70 2.59 -14.30
CA PHE A 95 6.95 1.99 -12.98
C PHE A 95 8.18 2.61 -12.31
N ARG A 96 8.13 2.75 -10.98
CA ARG A 96 9.21 3.31 -10.15
C ARG A 96 9.87 2.26 -9.23
N THR A 97 9.24 1.11 -9.08
CA THR A 97 9.65 0.00 -8.23
C THR A 97 9.53 -1.31 -9.01
N ASP A 98 10.15 -2.37 -8.48
CA ASP A 98 9.94 -3.74 -8.98
C ASP A 98 8.98 -4.52 -8.08
N SER A 99 8.24 -3.82 -7.21
CA SER A 99 7.23 -4.42 -6.35
C SER A 99 5.98 -4.76 -7.15
N ASP A 100 5.50 -5.98 -6.94
CA ASP A 100 4.20 -6.45 -7.40
C ASP A 100 3.03 -5.54 -6.96
N THR A 101 3.16 -4.84 -5.84
CA THR A 101 2.15 -3.88 -5.35
C THR A 101 1.95 -2.71 -6.31
N GLU A 102 2.98 -2.25 -7.01
CA GLU A 102 2.86 -1.10 -7.91
C GLU A 102 1.97 -1.42 -9.12
N VAL A 103 1.86 -2.70 -9.51
CA VAL A 103 0.93 -3.14 -10.55
C VAL A 103 -0.51 -2.82 -10.16
N ILE A 104 -0.87 -2.91 -8.87
CA ILE A 104 -2.23 -2.56 -8.40
C ILE A 104 -2.53 -1.09 -8.66
N LEU A 105 -1.57 -0.19 -8.39
CA LEU A 105 -1.75 1.25 -8.62
C LEU A 105 -2.00 1.53 -10.10
N HIS A 106 -1.11 1.06 -10.97
CA HIS A 106 -1.24 1.30 -12.42
C HIS A 106 -2.48 0.62 -13.01
N ALA A 107 -2.83 -0.57 -12.53
CA ALA A 107 -4.05 -1.26 -12.96
C ALA A 107 -5.31 -0.48 -12.56
N TYR A 108 -5.37 0.03 -11.33
CA TYR A 108 -6.50 0.85 -10.86
C TYR A 108 -6.62 2.17 -11.64
N GLU A 109 -5.50 2.83 -11.96
CA GLU A 109 -5.54 4.05 -12.78
C GLU A 109 -5.94 3.80 -14.24
N GLU A 110 -5.72 2.60 -14.74
CA GLU A 110 -6.04 2.21 -16.12
C GLU A 110 -7.49 1.75 -16.27
N MET A 111 -7.96 0.94 -15.32
CA MET A 111 -9.22 0.21 -15.43
C MET A 111 -10.29 0.69 -14.44
N GLY A 112 -9.90 1.44 -13.41
CA GLY A 112 -10.79 1.82 -12.31
C GLY A 112 -11.05 0.66 -11.34
N PRO A 113 -12.17 0.69 -10.60
CA PRO A 113 -12.50 -0.32 -9.59
C PRO A 113 -13.14 -1.61 -10.16
N ASP A 114 -13.39 -1.67 -11.46
CA ASP A 114 -14.09 -2.78 -12.15
C ASP A 114 -13.11 -3.76 -12.80
#